data_AF-A0AAN0K6G4-F1
#
_entry.id   AF-A0AAN0K6G4-F1
#
_cell.length_a   1.000
_cell.length_b   1.000
_cell.length_c   1.000
_cell.angle_alpha   90.00
_cell.angle_beta   90.00
_cell.angle_gamma   90.00
#
_symmetry.space_group_name_H-M   'P 1'
#
loop_
_entity.id
_entity.type
_entity.pdbx_description
1 polymer ?
#
loop_
_entity_poly.entity_id
_entity_poly.type
_entity_poly.pdbx_seq_one_letter_code
_entity_poly.pdbx_strand_id
1 'polypeptide(L)'
;MGSAKRAPHTAPETAARIRDAAIAEFAAHGFSRTTVRGIAEAAGVSPGLVIHHFGSKDGLRAACDDYVFEALTETKRENAGRSPLVVAAMVSDDSMRTDLEYLLKSLLDPSEQGQRFFDHYVEVIEQIVENGFAGYVLRKAEDRRAQATAIAMLALAPMMLEPRIRRALGTDDLPASFARITPYLFDLYLNGVIESIPDGLDVPGPRATPGSQHDPPSEAAPDPDTH
;
A
#
# COMPACT_ATOMS: atom_id res chain seq x y z
N MET A 1 43.10 11.19 -26.86
CA MET A 1 42.09 12.05 -26.21
C MET A 1 40.98 12.29 -27.21
N GLY A 2 39.86 11.59 -27.07
CA GLY A 2 38.65 11.79 -27.85
C GLY A 2 37.47 11.71 -26.90
N SER A 3 36.88 12.87 -26.59
CA SER A 3 35.68 12.98 -25.75
C SER A 3 34.55 12.17 -26.36
N ALA A 4 34.12 11.10 -25.68
CA ALA A 4 32.87 10.42 -25.97
C ALA A 4 31.73 11.38 -25.61
N LYS A 5 31.15 11.98 -26.64
CA LYS A 5 29.97 12.85 -26.58
C LYS A 5 28.80 12.01 -26.04
N ARG A 6 28.34 12.28 -24.81
CA ARG A 6 27.12 11.69 -24.23
C ARG A 6 25.98 11.84 -25.24
N ALA A 7 25.38 10.73 -25.64
CA ALA A 7 24.19 10.72 -26.47
C ALA A 7 23.05 11.50 -25.78
N PRO A 8 22.16 12.17 -26.53
CA PRO A 8 21.01 12.84 -25.94
C PRO A 8 20.13 11.78 -25.27
N HIS A 9 20.02 11.84 -23.94
CA HIS A 9 18.99 11.10 -23.22
C HIS A 9 17.63 11.49 -23.79
N THR A 10 16.83 10.51 -24.16
CA THR A 10 15.47 10.79 -24.62
C THR A 10 14.67 11.44 -23.48
N ALA A 11 13.69 12.28 -23.81
CA ALA A 11 12.88 12.97 -22.80
C ALA A 11 12.22 12.02 -21.76
N PRO A 12 11.75 10.80 -22.12
CA PRO A 12 11.21 9.84 -21.15
C PRO A 12 12.24 9.32 -20.14
N GLU A 13 13.47 9.02 -20.58
CA GLU A 13 14.54 8.56 -19.69
C GLU A 13 14.97 9.64 -18.68
N THR A 14 14.93 10.91 -19.12
CA THR A 14 15.29 12.03 -18.25
C THR A 14 14.22 12.29 -17.19
N ALA A 15 12.94 12.23 -17.56
CA ALA A 15 11.83 12.37 -16.61
C ALA A 15 11.86 11.24 -15.55
N ALA A 16 12.07 9.99 -15.96
CA ALA A 16 12.20 8.85 -15.04
C ALA A 16 13.34 9.07 -14.03
N ARG A 17 14.55 9.44 -14.50
CA ARG A 17 15.68 9.72 -13.62
C ARG A 17 15.41 10.83 -12.59
N ILE A 18 14.71 11.88 -13.00
CA ILE A 18 14.34 12.98 -12.09
C ILE A 18 13.35 12.48 -11.05
N ARG A 19 12.33 11.71 -11.46
CA ARG A 19 11.35 11.10 -10.55
C ARG A 19 12.02 10.17 -9.54
N ASP A 20 12.90 9.28 -9.99
CA ASP A 20 13.56 8.29 -9.13
C ASP A 20 14.47 8.99 -8.11
N ALA A 21 15.23 10.01 -8.54
CA ALA A 21 16.00 10.86 -7.63
C ALA A 21 15.10 11.59 -6.63
N ALA A 22 13.95 12.09 -7.08
CA ALA A 22 12.99 12.76 -6.20
C ALA A 22 12.38 11.81 -5.16
N ILE A 23 12.04 10.57 -5.55
CA ILE A 23 11.52 9.54 -4.62
C ILE A 23 12.55 9.29 -3.51
N ALA A 24 13.82 9.05 -3.88
CA ALA A 24 14.89 8.81 -2.91
C ALA A 24 15.09 10.00 -1.97
N GLU A 25 15.15 11.23 -2.51
CA GLU A 25 15.30 12.45 -1.73
C GLU A 25 14.11 12.69 -0.78
N PHE A 26 12.88 12.46 -1.24
CA PHE A 26 11.68 12.61 -0.42
C PHE A 26 11.58 11.53 0.67
N ALA A 27 11.95 10.29 0.37
CA ALA A 27 12.01 9.21 1.35
C ALA A 27 13.03 9.53 2.47
N ALA A 28 14.24 9.94 2.08
CA ALA A 28 15.33 10.22 3.01
C ALA A 28 15.10 11.49 3.85
N HIS A 29 14.66 12.58 3.23
CA HIS A 29 14.66 13.90 3.85
C HIS A 29 13.27 14.45 4.17
N GLY A 30 12.20 13.86 3.62
CA GLY A 30 10.84 14.37 3.72
C GLY A 30 10.60 15.59 2.83
N PHE A 31 9.34 15.84 2.50
CA PHE A 31 8.97 16.81 1.47
C PHE A 31 9.46 18.23 1.77
N SER A 32 9.31 18.74 2.99
CA SER A 32 9.66 20.14 3.33
C SER A 32 11.15 20.45 3.18
N ARG A 33 12.04 19.47 3.41
CA ARG A 33 13.49 19.69 3.36
C ARG A 33 14.10 19.46 1.98
N THR A 34 13.45 18.66 1.14
CA THR A 34 13.93 18.42 -0.23
C THR A 34 13.72 19.65 -1.11
N THR A 35 14.69 19.98 -1.96
CA THR A 35 14.59 21.13 -2.89
C THR A 35 14.72 20.70 -4.34
N VAL A 36 14.14 21.47 -5.27
CA VAL A 36 14.28 21.22 -6.72
C VAL A 36 15.76 21.21 -7.15
N ARG A 37 16.60 22.03 -6.50
CA ARG A 37 18.05 22.05 -6.77
C ARG A 37 18.73 20.77 -6.30
N GLY A 38 18.43 20.30 -5.10
CA GLY A 38 18.97 19.03 -4.58
C GLY A 38 18.56 17.84 -5.44
N ILE A 39 17.28 17.77 -5.83
CA ILE A 39 16.80 16.73 -6.75
C ILE A 39 17.52 16.80 -8.09
N ALA A 40 17.68 18.00 -8.66
CA ALA A 40 18.37 18.17 -9.94
C ALA A 40 19.84 17.71 -9.87
N GLU A 41 20.52 18.02 -8.77
CA GLU A 41 21.88 17.57 -8.50
C GLU A 41 21.96 16.04 -8.40
N ALA A 42 21.08 15.43 -7.60
CA ALA A 42 20.99 13.97 -7.45
C ALA A 42 20.67 13.27 -8.79
N ALA A 43 19.79 13.86 -9.61
CA ALA A 43 19.45 13.36 -10.93
C ALA A 43 20.52 13.66 -12.00
N GLY A 44 21.52 14.50 -11.72
CA GLY A 44 22.55 14.90 -12.68
C GLY A 44 22.01 15.75 -13.83
N VAL A 45 21.05 16.63 -13.56
CA VAL A 45 20.39 17.53 -14.52
C VAL A 45 20.37 18.98 -14.03
N SER A 46 19.92 19.92 -14.87
CA SER A 46 19.72 21.31 -14.44
C SER A 46 18.37 21.47 -13.70
N PRO A 47 18.25 22.39 -12.72
CA PRO A 47 16.96 22.66 -12.06
C PRO A 47 15.87 23.12 -13.03
N GLY A 48 16.25 23.84 -14.10
CA GLY A 48 15.32 24.24 -15.15
C GLY A 48 14.72 23.07 -15.91
N LEU A 49 15.47 21.96 -16.06
CA LEU A 49 14.98 20.74 -16.70
C LEU A 49 13.94 20.02 -15.83
N VAL A 50 14.10 20.06 -14.49
CA VAL A 50 13.08 19.54 -13.56
C VAL A 50 11.76 20.29 -13.71
N ILE A 51 11.83 21.63 -13.72
CA ILE A 51 10.64 22.48 -13.91
C ILE A 51 10.04 22.30 -15.30
N HIS A 52 10.87 22.11 -16.34
CA HIS A 52 10.38 21.84 -17.69
C HIS A 52 9.56 20.54 -17.76
N HIS A 53 10.00 19.47 -17.10
CA HIS A 53 9.31 18.18 -17.13
C HIS A 53 8.07 18.13 -16.22
N PHE A 54 8.14 18.74 -15.03
CA PHE A 54 7.13 18.54 -13.99
C PHE A 54 6.36 19.81 -13.59
N GLY A 55 6.73 20.96 -14.16
CA GLY A 55 6.11 22.27 -13.90
C GLY A 55 6.44 22.87 -12.53
N SER A 56 6.44 22.08 -11.47
CA SER A 56 6.73 22.50 -10.09
C SER A 56 7.24 21.34 -9.24
N LYS A 57 7.70 21.65 -8.02
CA LYS A 57 8.04 20.63 -7.02
C LYS A 57 6.81 19.78 -6.64
N ASP A 58 5.64 20.39 -6.56
CA ASP A 58 4.38 19.73 -6.26
C ASP A 58 3.92 18.85 -7.43
N GLY A 59 4.12 19.31 -8.67
CA GLY A 59 3.86 18.50 -9.87
C GLY A 59 4.80 17.29 -9.96
N LEU A 60 6.07 17.46 -9.57
CA LEU A 60 7.01 16.34 -9.44
C LEU A 60 6.58 15.38 -8.33
N ARG A 61 6.10 15.91 -7.20
CA ARG A 61 5.58 15.10 -6.10
C ARG A 61 4.42 14.22 -6.55
N ALA A 62 3.42 14.78 -7.23
CA ALA A 62 2.29 14.03 -7.76
C ALA A 62 2.73 12.91 -8.71
N ALA A 63 3.68 13.18 -9.61
CA ALA A 63 4.21 12.15 -10.51
C ALA A 63 4.97 11.02 -9.78
N CYS A 64 5.63 11.35 -8.66
CA CYS A 64 6.24 10.34 -7.79
C CYS A 64 5.17 9.54 -7.03
N ASP A 65 4.09 10.20 -6.58
CA ASP A 65 2.97 9.55 -5.89
C ASP A 65 2.34 8.48 -6.78
N ASP A 66 1.94 8.86 -8.00
CA ASP A 66 1.34 7.97 -8.99
C ASP A 66 2.22 6.75 -9.27
N TYR A 67 3.53 6.99 -9.46
CA TYR A 67 4.49 5.91 -9.74
C TYR A 67 4.63 4.92 -8.57
N VAL A 68 4.79 5.41 -7.34
CA VAL A 68 4.94 4.54 -6.17
C VAL A 68 3.66 3.74 -5.92
N PHE A 69 2.49 4.35 -6.08
CA PHE A 69 1.22 3.62 -5.97
C PHE A 69 1.07 2.53 -7.03
N GLU A 70 1.41 2.83 -8.29
CA GLU A 70 1.36 1.85 -9.37
C GLU A 70 2.33 0.69 -9.11
N ALA A 71 3.59 1.00 -8.74
CA ALA A 71 4.61 0.00 -8.44
C ALA A 71 4.19 -0.93 -7.30
N LEU A 72 3.65 -0.38 -6.21
CA LEU A 72 3.19 -1.17 -5.07
C LEU A 72 1.94 -1.99 -5.40
N THR A 73 1.02 -1.45 -6.21
CA THR A 73 -0.21 -2.15 -6.59
C THR A 73 0.09 -3.28 -7.59
N GLU A 74 0.95 -3.05 -8.57
CA GLU A 74 1.36 -4.07 -9.53
C GLU A 74 2.15 -5.18 -8.84
N THR A 75 3.10 -4.83 -7.95
CA THR A 75 3.80 -5.83 -7.14
C THR A 75 2.83 -6.69 -6.34
N LYS A 76 1.82 -6.09 -5.70
CA LYS A 76 0.78 -6.86 -4.99
C LYS A 76 -0.01 -7.77 -5.94
N ARG A 77 -0.36 -7.30 -7.13
CA ARG A 77 -1.12 -8.05 -8.14
C ARG A 77 -0.33 -9.22 -8.71
N GLU A 78 0.92 -9.01 -9.11
CA GLU A 78 1.81 -10.05 -9.63
C GLU A 78 2.10 -11.15 -8.61
N ASN A 79 2.08 -10.79 -7.33
CA ASN A 79 2.30 -11.70 -6.21
C ASN A 79 1.00 -12.21 -5.57
N ALA A 80 -0.16 -11.95 -6.19
CA ALA A 80 -1.43 -12.55 -5.84
C ALA A 80 -1.32 -14.07 -5.76
N GLY A 81 -1.63 -14.65 -4.61
CA GLY A 81 -1.57 -16.11 -4.40
C GLY A 81 -0.16 -16.67 -4.15
N ARG A 82 0.88 -15.82 -4.08
CA ARG A 82 2.19 -16.24 -3.58
C ARG A 82 2.17 -16.34 -2.05
N SER A 83 3.05 -17.19 -1.51
CA SER A 83 3.22 -17.34 -0.07
C SER A 83 3.57 -15.98 0.57
N PRO A 84 2.98 -15.63 1.74
CA PRO A 84 3.34 -14.41 2.49
C PRO A 84 4.84 -14.26 2.71
N LEU A 85 5.59 -15.37 2.82
CA LEU A 85 7.04 -15.38 2.97
C LEU A 85 7.77 -14.84 1.72
N VAL A 86 7.24 -15.11 0.52
CA VAL A 86 7.81 -14.63 -0.76
C VAL A 86 7.56 -13.14 -0.92
N VAL A 87 6.35 -12.68 -0.61
CA VAL A 87 6.00 -11.25 -0.61
C VAL A 87 6.89 -10.49 0.36
N ALA A 88 7.07 -11.04 1.56
CA ALA A 88 7.97 -10.51 2.58
C ALA A 88 9.44 -10.44 2.12
N ALA A 89 9.98 -11.49 1.50
CA ALA A 89 11.34 -11.48 0.98
C ALA A 89 11.58 -10.40 -0.09
N MET A 90 10.56 -10.08 -0.88
CA MET A 90 10.64 -9.00 -1.89
C MET A 90 10.64 -7.60 -1.28
N VAL A 91 10.00 -7.42 -0.12
CA VAL A 91 10.09 -6.16 0.65
C VAL A 91 11.52 -5.89 1.14
N SER A 92 12.40 -6.90 1.10
CA SER A 92 13.81 -6.74 1.45
C SER A 92 14.66 -6.13 0.33
N ASP A 93 14.13 -5.96 -0.89
CA ASP A 93 14.79 -5.23 -1.98
C ASP A 93 14.93 -3.74 -1.63
N ASP A 94 16.10 -3.15 -1.92
CA ASP A 94 16.40 -1.75 -1.63
C ASP A 94 15.47 -0.78 -2.36
N SER A 95 15.03 -1.12 -3.57
CA SER A 95 14.06 -0.32 -4.34
C SER A 95 12.70 -0.29 -3.65
N MET A 96 12.18 -1.47 -3.31
CA MET A 96 10.92 -1.63 -2.58
C MET A 96 10.96 -0.95 -1.21
N ARG A 97 12.10 -1.00 -0.51
CA ARG A 97 12.28 -0.29 0.76
C ARG A 97 12.17 1.22 0.58
N THR A 98 12.80 1.77 -0.47
CA THR A 98 12.74 3.19 -0.78
C THR A 98 11.31 3.64 -1.09
N ASP A 99 10.57 2.85 -1.87
CA ASP A 99 9.16 3.12 -2.20
C ASP A 99 8.26 3.06 -0.97
N LEU A 100 8.48 2.09 -0.06
CA LEU A 100 7.76 2.01 1.21
C LEU A 100 8.09 3.16 2.16
N GLU A 101 9.36 3.56 2.25
CA GLU A 101 9.76 4.73 3.04
C GLU A 101 9.13 6.00 2.49
N TYR A 102 9.13 6.16 1.17
CA TYR A 102 8.42 7.24 0.49
C TYR A 102 6.94 7.23 0.87
N LEU A 103 6.24 6.11 0.64
CA LEU A 103 4.81 5.93 0.95
C LEU A 103 4.51 6.33 2.40
N LEU A 104 5.30 5.85 3.36
CA LEU A 104 5.12 6.17 4.77
C LEU A 104 5.33 7.66 5.05
N LYS A 105 6.30 8.31 4.43
CA LYS A 105 6.49 9.77 4.57
C LYS A 105 5.31 10.55 3.99
N SER A 106 4.75 10.11 2.86
CA SER A 106 3.58 10.69 2.22
C SER A 106 2.35 10.64 3.10
N LEU A 107 2.06 9.45 3.64
CA LEU A 107 0.88 9.19 4.46
C LEU A 107 0.92 9.93 5.79
N LEU A 108 2.12 10.27 6.26
CA LEU A 108 2.35 10.98 7.52
C LEU A 108 2.59 12.48 7.34
N ASP A 109 2.54 12.99 6.11
CA ASP A 109 2.64 14.41 5.84
C ASP A 109 1.31 15.10 6.20
N PRO A 110 1.28 16.05 7.15
CA PRO A 110 0.04 16.74 7.55
C PRO A 110 -0.41 17.82 6.55
N SER A 111 0.32 18.03 5.45
CA SER A 111 -0.03 18.99 4.41
C SER A 111 -1.22 18.54 3.56
N GLU A 112 -1.77 19.45 2.74
CA GLU A 112 -2.82 19.13 1.78
C GLU A 112 -2.37 18.05 0.78
N GLN A 113 -1.08 18.02 0.43
CA GLN A 113 -0.49 17.01 -0.44
C GLN A 113 -0.51 15.62 0.22
N GLY A 114 -0.18 15.53 1.51
CA GLY A 114 -0.30 14.27 2.26
C GLY A 114 -1.75 13.80 2.38
N GLN A 115 -2.69 14.73 2.59
CA GLN A 115 -4.13 14.42 2.56
C GLN A 115 -4.57 13.87 1.20
N ARG A 116 -4.18 14.50 0.09
CA ARG A 116 -4.48 13.99 -1.26
C ARG A 116 -3.89 12.60 -1.51
N PHE A 117 -2.69 12.35 -1.00
CA PHE A 117 -2.07 11.03 -1.07
C PHE A 117 -2.90 9.97 -0.34
N PHE A 118 -3.36 10.29 0.88
CA PHE A 118 -4.24 9.41 1.64
C PHE A 118 -5.59 9.21 0.93
N ASP A 119 -6.17 10.26 0.36
CA ASP A 119 -7.42 10.16 -0.39
C ASP A 119 -7.30 9.22 -1.58
N HIS A 120 -6.19 9.30 -2.33
CA HIS A 120 -5.89 8.38 -3.43
C HIS A 120 -5.68 6.95 -2.94
N TYR A 121 -4.99 6.75 -1.81
CA TYR A 121 -4.84 5.43 -1.21
C TYR A 121 -6.21 4.80 -0.89
N VAL A 122 -7.15 5.58 -0.33
CA VAL A 122 -8.52 5.11 -0.07
C VAL A 122 -9.26 4.80 -1.38
N GLU A 123 -9.10 5.61 -2.43
CA GLU A 123 -9.68 5.34 -3.75
C GLU A 123 -9.21 4.01 -4.35
N VAL A 124 -7.91 3.69 -4.22
CA VAL A 124 -7.36 2.40 -4.67
C VAL A 124 -8.00 1.23 -3.92
N ILE A 125 -8.16 1.35 -2.59
CA ILE A 125 -8.83 0.32 -1.80
C ILE A 125 -10.31 0.19 -2.17
N GLU A 126 -10.98 1.31 -2.44
CA GLU A 126 -12.37 1.31 -2.90
C GLU A 126 -12.52 0.59 -4.24
N GLN A 127 -11.59 0.80 -5.18
CA GLN A 127 -11.53 0.06 -6.44
C GLN A 127 -11.29 -1.44 -6.24
N ILE A 128 -10.45 -1.82 -5.27
CA ILE A 128 -10.25 -3.23 -4.88
C ILE A 128 -11.54 -3.83 -4.31
N VAL A 129 -12.27 -3.09 -3.48
CA VAL A 129 -13.58 -3.53 -2.96
C VAL A 129 -14.59 -3.71 -4.10
N GLU A 130 -14.59 -2.82 -5.08
CA GLU A 130 -15.55 -2.84 -6.18
C GLU A 130 -15.27 -3.97 -7.18
N ASN A 131 -14.00 -4.13 -7.57
CA ASN A 131 -13.58 -5.03 -8.66
C ASN A 131 -13.05 -6.39 -8.18
N GLY A 132 -12.79 -6.52 -6.88
CA GLY A 132 -12.05 -7.65 -6.33
C GLY A 132 -10.54 -7.52 -6.55
N PHE A 133 -9.78 -8.41 -5.92
CA PHE A 133 -8.33 -8.44 -5.99
C PHE A 133 -7.84 -9.88 -5.88
N ALA A 134 -6.90 -10.30 -6.74
CA ALA A 134 -6.29 -11.63 -6.65
C ALA A 134 -7.28 -12.82 -6.63
N GLY A 135 -8.43 -12.69 -7.30
CA GLY A 135 -9.52 -13.69 -7.28
C GLY A 135 -10.42 -13.61 -6.05
N TYR A 136 -10.09 -12.78 -5.06
CA TYR A 136 -10.96 -12.48 -3.93
C TYR A 136 -12.02 -11.45 -4.30
N VAL A 137 -13.25 -11.71 -3.90
CA VAL A 137 -14.36 -10.77 -3.99
C VAL A 137 -14.62 -10.23 -2.58
N LEU A 138 -14.57 -8.92 -2.43
CA LEU A 138 -14.78 -8.27 -1.14
C LEU A 138 -16.28 -7.96 -0.96
N ARG A 139 -16.78 -8.09 0.28
CA ARG A 139 -18.12 -7.63 0.63
C ARG A 139 -18.19 -6.12 0.43
N LYS A 140 -19.30 -5.62 -0.10
CA LYS A 140 -19.53 -4.19 -0.35
C LYS A 140 -20.50 -3.63 0.70
N ALA A 141 -20.04 -2.67 1.50
CA ALA A 141 -20.89 -1.92 2.42
C ALA A 141 -21.70 -0.84 1.69
N GLU A 142 -22.73 -0.29 2.35
CA GLU A 142 -23.48 0.86 1.83
C GLU A 142 -22.57 2.09 1.69
N ASP A 143 -21.84 2.43 2.76
CA ASP A 143 -20.79 3.44 2.77
C ASP A 143 -19.43 2.81 2.38
N ARG A 144 -19.16 2.80 1.08
CA ARG A 144 -17.93 2.25 0.48
C ARG A 144 -16.69 3.03 0.89
N ARG A 145 -16.81 4.36 0.99
CA ARG A 145 -15.70 5.23 1.38
C ARG A 145 -15.27 4.96 2.82
N ALA A 146 -16.23 4.83 3.73
CA ALA A 146 -15.93 4.46 5.13
C ALA A 146 -15.32 3.06 5.23
N GLN A 147 -15.84 2.09 4.47
CA GLN A 147 -15.28 0.73 4.43
C GLN A 147 -13.83 0.73 3.92
N ALA A 148 -13.57 1.39 2.79
CA ALA A 148 -12.24 1.49 2.22
C ALA A 148 -11.26 2.20 3.17
N THR A 149 -11.72 3.24 3.87
CA THR A 149 -10.93 3.94 4.89
C THR A 149 -10.56 3.02 6.05
N ALA A 150 -11.49 2.21 6.55
CA ALA A 150 -11.22 1.26 7.62
C ALA A 150 -10.20 0.18 7.21
N ILE A 151 -10.34 -0.35 5.98
CA ILE A 151 -9.38 -1.33 5.41
C ILE A 151 -8.00 -0.68 5.24
N ALA A 152 -7.95 0.54 4.70
CA ALA A 152 -6.73 1.33 4.54
C ALA A 152 -6.01 1.50 5.89
N MET A 153 -6.71 1.92 6.94
CA MET A 153 -6.15 2.06 8.28
C MET A 153 -5.52 0.75 8.79
N LEU A 154 -6.22 -0.37 8.62
CA LEU A 154 -5.76 -1.67 9.08
C LEU A 154 -4.54 -2.17 8.29
N ALA A 155 -4.52 -1.92 6.98
CA ALA A 155 -3.41 -2.28 6.10
C ALA A 155 -2.13 -1.45 6.36
N LEU A 156 -2.26 -0.22 6.85
CA LEU A 156 -1.11 0.64 7.19
C LEU A 156 -0.45 0.30 8.53
N ALA A 157 -1.23 -0.18 9.51
CA ALA A 157 -0.75 -0.37 10.87
C ALA A 157 0.50 -1.28 10.98
N PRO A 158 0.61 -2.42 10.26
CA PRO A 158 1.81 -3.24 10.31
C PRO A 158 3.07 -2.55 9.81
N MET A 159 2.95 -1.69 8.78
CA MET A 159 4.08 -0.96 8.22
C MET A 159 4.55 0.17 9.15
N MET A 160 3.60 0.91 9.74
CA MET A 160 3.92 2.03 10.63
C MET A 160 4.50 1.59 11.98
N LEU A 161 4.12 0.41 12.45
CA LEU A 161 4.49 -0.09 13.77
C LEU A 161 5.55 -1.20 13.69
N GLU A 162 6.21 -1.39 12.55
CA GLU A 162 7.16 -2.49 12.30
C GLU A 162 8.15 -2.69 13.45
N PRO A 163 8.88 -1.66 13.96
CA PRO A 163 9.88 -1.90 15.01
C PRO A 163 9.23 -2.36 16.33
N ARG A 164 7.98 -1.92 16.58
CA ARG A 164 7.21 -2.27 17.78
C ARG A 164 6.64 -3.68 17.65
N ILE A 165 6.12 -4.02 16.48
CA ILE A 165 5.61 -5.35 16.14
C ILE A 165 6.74 -6.37 16.24
N ARG A 166 7.89 -6.09 15.63
CA ARG A 166 9.08 -6.96 15.67
C ARG A 166 9.48 -7.26 17.11
N ARG A 167 9.54 -6.21 17.94
CA ARG A 167 9.81 -6.36 19.38
C ARG A 167 8.73 -7.16 20.12
N ALA A 168 7.45 -6.92 19.84
CA ALA A 168 6.34 -7.60 20.49
C ALA A 168 6.28 -9.09 20.14
N LEU A 169 6.64 -9.44 18.90
CA LEU A 169 6.66 -10.81 18.41
C LEU A 169 7.99 -11.52 18.63
N GLY A 170 9.07 -10.79 18.93
CA GLY A 170 10.42 -11.37 19.06
C GLY A 170 10.92 -11.94 17.73
N THR A 171 10.66 -11.24 16.63
CA THR A 171 11.11 -11.60 15.28
C THR A 171 12.36 -10.81 14.90
N ASP A 172 13.12 -11.31 13.91
CA ASP A 172 14.39 -10.69 13.51
C ASP A 172 14.20 -9.59 12.45
N ASP A 173 13.12 -9.67 11.66
CA ASP A 173 12.86 -8.75 10.56
C ASP A 173 11.36 -8.58 10.26
N LEU A 174 11.07 -7.69 9.32
CA LEU A 174 9.72 -7.41 8.81
C LEU A 174 9.08 -8.67 8.16
N PRO A 175 9.79 -9.44 7.31
CA PRO A 175 9.32 -10.72 6.81
C PRO A 175 8.77 -11.70 7.84
N ALA A 176 9.56 -11.99 8.88
CA ALA A 176 9.18 -12.92 9.93
C ALA A 176 7.97 -12.39 10.72
N SER A 177 7.91 -11.08 10.95
CA SER A 177 6.77 -10.42 11.59
C SER A 177 5.48 -10.60 10.78
N PHE A 178 5.54 -10.37 9.46
CA PHE A 178 4.40 -10.51 8.57
C PHE A 178 3.95 -11.96 8.47
N ALA A 179 4.87 -12.91 8.27
CA ALA A 179 4.53 -14.34 8.21
C ALA A 179 3.75 -14.82 9.45
N ARG A 180 4.03 -14.23 10.62
CA ARG A 180 3.37 -14.57 11.88
C ARG A 180 2.02 -13.87 12.09
N ILE A 181 1.84 -12.65 11.59
CA ILE A 181 0.61 -11.86 11.73
C ILE A 181 -0.41 -12.19 10.64
N THR A 182 0.05 -12.41 9.41
CA THR A 182 -0.82 -12.55 8.22
C THR A 182 -1.95 -13.55 8.43
N PRO A 183 -1.74 -14.79 8.94
CA PRO A 183 -2.83 -15.74 9.14
C PRO A 183 -3.96 -15.20 10.03
N TYR A 184 -3.62 -14.48 11.10
CA TYR A 184 -4.60 -13.90 12.03
C TYR A 184 -5.29 -12.65 11.47
N LEU A 185 -4.62 -11.87 10.62
CA LEU A 185 -5.28 -10.79 9.88
C LEU A 185 -6.29 -11.35 8.88
N PHE A 186 -5.94 -12.43 8.18
CA PHE A 186 -6.86 -13.11 7.26
C PHE A 186 -8.07 -13.68 8.01
N ASP A 187 -7.86 -14.32 9.15
CA ASP A 187 -8.94 -14.80 10.01
C ASP A 187 -9.86 -13.66 10.47
N LEU A 188 -9.30 -12.53 10.92
CA LEU A 188 -10.05 -11.31 11.23
C LEU A 188 -10.88 -10.81 10.05
N TYR A 189 -10.36 -10.84 8.82
CA TYR A 189 -11.11 -10.39 7.63
C TYR A 189 -12.23 -11.35 7.24
N LEU A 190 -12.03 -12.67 7.43
CA LEU A 190 -13.00 -13.69 7.01
C LEU A 190 -14.07 -13.94 8.06
N ASN A 191 -13.68 -14.02 9.33
CA ASN A 191 -14.53 -14.48 10.43
C ASN A 191 -14.84 -13.38 11.46
N GLY A 192 -14.12 -12.25 11.43
CA GLY A 192 -14.21 -11.23 12.46
C GLY A 192 -13.51 -11.65 13.76
N VAL A 193 -13.65 -10.84 14.82
CA VAL A 193 -13.02 -11.10 16.14
C VAL A 193 -14.04 -11.30 17.26
N ILE A 194 -15.29 -10.86 17.06
CA ILE A 194 -16.32 -10.92 18.10
C ILE A 194 -17.11 -12.23 17.94
N GLU A 195 -16.97 -13.13 18.90
CA GLU A 195 -17.72 -14.39 18.95
C GLU A 195 -19.15 -14.20 19.47
N SER A 196 -19.36 -13.29 20.44
CA SER A 196 -20.68 -12.97 20.97
C SER A 196 -20.78 -11.52 21.44
N ILE A 197 -21.99 -10.96 21.38
CA ILE A 197 -22.31 -9.61 21.87
C ILE A 197 -23.10 -9.76 23.18
N PRO A 198 -22.80 -8.99 24.24
CA PRO A 198 -23.58 -9.01 25.47
C PRO A 198 -25.06 -8.68 25.24
N ASP A 199 -25.94 -9.34 25.99
CA ASP A 199 -27.38 -9.12 25.89
C ASP A 199 -27.77 -7.64 26.07
N GLY A 200 -28.60 -7.14 25.15
CA GLY A 200 -29.13 -5.77 25.19
C GLY A 200 -28.20 -4.68 24.61
N LEU A 201 -27.04 -5.05 24.07
CA LEU A 201 -26.12 -4.08 23.46
C LEU A 201 -26.41 -3.94 21.95
N ASP A 202 -26.91 -2.76 21.55
CA ASP A 202 -27.10 -2.40 20.14
C ASP A 202 -25.77 -1.89 19.55
N VAL A 203 -25.13 -2.71 18.72
CA VAL A 203 -23.89 -2.33 18.03
C VAL A 203 -24.25 -1.71 16.68
N PRO A 204 -23.88 -0.44 16.42
CA PRO A 204 -24.02 0.14 15.09
C PRO A 204 -23.13 -0.61 14.10
N GLY A 205 -23.73 -1.41 13.23
CA GLY A 205 -23.04 -2.07 12.11
C GLY A 205 -23.56 -1.53 10.78
N PRO A 206 -22.72 -1.46 9.73
CA PRO A 206 -23.23 -1.23 8.38
C PRO A 206 -24.24 -2.34 8.07
N ARG A 207 -25.50 -1.98 7.80
CA ARG A 207 -26.51 -2.96 7.39
C ARG A 207 -26.00 -3.62 6.10
N ALA A 208 -25.64 -4.90 6.17
CA ALA A 208 -25.28 -5.64 4.97
C ALA A 208 -26.47 -5.60 4.00
N THR A 209 -26.20 -5.43 2.70
CA THR A 209 -27.20 -5.66 1.67
C THR A 209 -27.76 -7.09 1.82
N PRO A 210 -29.08 -7.29 1.77
CA PRO A 210 -29.66 -8.63 1.87
C PRO A 210 -29.15 -9.48 0.70
N GLY A 211 -28.40 -10.55 0.97
CA GLY A 211 -27.92 -11.47 -0.07
C GLY A 211 -26.53 -12.12 0.13
N SER A 212 -25.79 -11.83 1.21
CA SER A 212 -24.50 -12.50 1.50
C SER A 212 -24.51 -13.20 2.86
N GLN A 213 -25.51 -14.04 3.11
CA GLN A 213 -25.38 -15.07 4.14
C GLN A 213 -24.39 -16.11 3.61
N HIS A 214 -23.19 -16.10 4.19
CA HIS A 214 -22.33 -17.28 4.18
C HIS A 214 -22.92 -18.19 5.26
N ASP A 215 -23.88 -19.03 4.89
CA ASP A 215 -24.22 -20.16 5.74
C ASP A 215 -22.95 -21.03 5.84
N PRO A 216 -22.49 -21.36 7.07
CA PRO A 216 -21.45 -22.37 7.19
C PRO A 216 -21.97 -23.66 6.55
N PRO A 217 -21.10 -24.47 5.90
CA PRO A 217 -21.55 -25.73 5.31
C PRO A 217 -22.20 -26.56 6.41
N SER A 218 -23.50 -26.83 6.26
CA SER A 218 -24.24 -27.74 7.12
C SER A 218 -23.46 -29.05 7.18
N GLU A 219 -22.91 -29.40 8.35
CA GLU A 219 -22.45 -30.75 8.62
C GLU A 219 -23.66 -31.66 8.37
N ALA A 220 -23.63 -32.37 7.24
CA ALA A 220 -24.58 -33.42 6.97
C ALA A 220 -24.37 -34.48 8.06
N ALA A 221 -25.36 -34.63 8.93
CA ALA A 221 -25.43 -35.74 9.86
C ALA A 221 -25.29 -37.05 9.07
N PRO A 222 -24.52 -38.05 9.54
CA PRO A 222 -24.40 -39.32 8.85
C PRO A 222 -25.77 -40.01 8.83
N ASP A 223 -26.18 -40.39 7.62
CA ASP A 223 -27.42 -41.10 7.33
C ASP A 223 -27.45 -42.43 8.11
N PRO A 224 -28.42 -42.66 9.02
CA PRO A 224 -28.45 -43.83 9.86
C PRO A 224 -29.24 -44.95 9.17
N ASP A 225 -28.93 -45.29 7.91
CA ASP A 225 -29.47 -46.50 7.27
C ASP A 225 -28.61 -46.91 6.08
N THR A 226 -27.57 -47.71 6.35
CA THR A 226 -27.02 -48.62 5.35
C THR A 226 -26.87 -49.99 6.01
N HIS A 227 -27.91 -50.81 5.83
CA HIS A 227 -27.90 -52.25 6.10
C HIS A 227 -27.34 -53.01 4.89
#